data_AF-A0A838MNP7-F1
#
_entry.id   AF-A0A838MNP7-F1
#
_cell.length_a   1.000
_cell.length_b   1.000
_cell.length_c   1.000
_cell.angle_alpha   90.00
_cell.angle_beta   90.00
_cell.angle_gamma   90.00
#
_symmetry.space_group_name_H-M   'P 1'
#
loop_
_entity.id
_entity.type
_entity.pdbx_description
1 polymer ?
#
loop_
_entity_poly.entity_id
_entity_poly.type
_entity_poly.pdbx_seq_one_letter_code
_entity_poly.pdbx_strand_id
1 'polypeptide(L)' 'MIRILLAEDEEAMRTYLARALENAGYSVVAVDRGTAAVPFLESERFDLLLS' A
#
# COMPACT_ATOMS: atom_id res chain seq x y z
N MET A 1 12.37 8.66 0.10
CA MET A 1 11.37 8.13 1.05
C MET A 1 10.78 6.89 0.40
N ILE A 2 10.79 5.75 1.10
CA ILE A 2 10.36 4.47 0.51
C ILE A 2 8.84 4.51 0.32
N ARG A 3 8.37 4.15 -0.88
CA ARG A 3 6.96 4.11 -1.26
C ARG A 3 6.46 2.68 -1.31
N ILE A 4 5.39 2.41 -0.58
CA ILE A 4 4.82 1.07 -0.41
C ILE A 4 3.41 1.05 -0.97
N LEU A 5 3.13 0.06 -1.82
CA LEU A 5 1.78 -0.27 -2.26
C LEU A 5 1.27 -1.43 -1.42
N LEU A 6 0.26 -1.18 -0.59
CA LEU A 6 -0.38 -2.16 0.28
C LEU A 6 -1.70 -2.59 -0.33
N ALA A 7 -1.80 -3.82 -0.81
CA ALA A 7 -3.06 -4.49 -1.13
C ALA A 7 -3.47 -5.35 0.06
N GLU A 8 -4.66 -5.11 0.61
CA GLU A 8 -5.17 -5.83 1.78
C GLU A 8 -6.71 -5.84 1.71
N ASP A 9 -7.32 -7.02 1.75
CA ASP A 9 -8.75 -7.20 1.54
C ASP A 9 -9.57 -6.88 2.80
N GLU A 10 -9.01 -7.11 3.98
CA GLU A 10 -9.64 -6.75 5.25
C GLU A 10 -9.41 -5.27 5.58
N GLU A 11 -10.48 -4.46 5.61
CA GLU A 11 -10.39 -3.01 5.86
C GLU A 11 -9.72 -2.64 7.18
N ALA A 12 -9.99 -3.41 8.24
CA ALA A 12 -9.38 -3.20 9.56
C ALA A 12 -7.86 -3.42 9.51
N MET A 13 -7.43 -4.51 8.89
CA MET A 13 -6.01 -4.82 8.69
C MET A 13 -5.32 -3.79 7.80
N ARG A 14 -5.97 -3.40 6.69
CA ARG A 14 -5.46 -2.38 5.75
C ARG A 14 -5.20 -1.07 6.46
N THR A 15 -6.15 -0.62 7.29
CA THR A 15 -6.04 0.63 8.04
C THR A 15 -4.93 0.54 9.09
N TYR A 16 -4.82 -0.59 9.79
CA TYR A 16 -3.79 -0.82 10.79
C TYR A 16 -2.38 -0.79 10.18
N LEU A 17 -2.16 -1.56 9.10
CA LEU A 17 -0.88 -1.66 8.41
C LEU A 17 -0.48 -0.34 7.75
N ALA A 18 -1.40 0.34 7.09
CA ALA A 18 -1.13 1.64 6.48
C ALA A 18 -0.63 2.64 7.53
N ARG A 19 -1.34 2.77 8.66
CA ARG A 19 -0.92 3.66 9.77
C ARG A 19 0.43 3.25 10.35
N ALA A 20 0.69 1.96 10.55
CA ALA A 20 1.95 1.48 11.09
C ALA A 20 3.13 1.84 10.17
N LEU A 21 2.97 1.67 8.86
CA LEU A 21 3.97 1.99 7.86
C LEU A 21 4.17 3.51 7.71
N GLU A 22 3.10 4.29 7.73
CA GLU A 22 3.18 5.77 7.74
C GLU A 22 3.91 6.28 8.98
N ASN A 23 3.59 5.75 10.17
CA ASN A 23 4.27 6.09 11.42
C ASN A 23 5.76 5.72 11.41
N ALA A 24 6.15 4.69 10.65
CA ALA A 24 7.54 4.32 10.43
C ALA A 24 8.27 5.23 9.42
N GLY A 25 7.58 6.20 8.82
CA GLY A 25 8.15 7.16 7.86
C GLY A 25 8.11 6.69 6.41
N TYR A 26 7.23 5.75 6.07
CA TYR A 26 6.98 5.33 4.69
C TYR A 26 5.82 6.08 4.06
N SER A 27 5.85 6.23 2.74
CA SER A 27 4.70 6.71 1.97
C SER A 27 3.89 5.50 1.53
N VAL A 28 2.63 5.42 1.94
CA VAL A 28 1.78 4.24 1.69
C VAL A 28 0.64 4.60 0.76
N VAL A 29 0.41 3.76 -0.24
CA VAL A 29 -0.82 3.73 -1.03
C VAL A 29 -1.51 2.42 -0.72
N ALA A 30 -2.73 2.49 -0.17
CA ALA A 30 -3.48 1.31 0.25
C ALA A 30 -4.65 1.03 -0.70
N VAL A 31 -4.79 -0.20 -1.16
CA VAL A 31 -5.86 -0.68 -2.03
C VAL A 31 -6.52 -1.92 -1.42
N ASP A 32 -7.78 -2.16 -1.78
CA ASP A 32 -8.61 -3.22 -1.20
C ASP A 32 -8.45 -4.60 -1.88
N ARG A 33 -7.65 -4.69 -2.95
CA ARG A 33 -7.36 -5.94 -3.67
C ARG A 33 -6.18 -5.75 -4.63
N GLY A 34 -5.48 -6.84 -4.97
CA GLY A 34 -4.36 -6.81 -5.91
C GLY A 34 -4.72 -6.28 -7.30
N THR A 35 -5.94 -6.49 -7.79
CA THR A 35 -6.37 -5.93 -9.09
C THR A 35 -6.51 -4.40 -9.06
N ALA A 36 -6.81 -3.82 -7.90
CA ALA A 36 -6.84 -2.38 -7.71
C ALA A 36 -5.43 -1.77 -7.62
N ALA A 37 -4.39 -2.58 -7.42
CA ALA A 37 -2.99 -2.15 -7.40
C ALA A 37 -2.44 -1.86 -8.82
N VAL A 38 -2.99 -2.52 -9.85
CA VAL A 38 -2.46 -2.47 -11.23
C VAL A 38 -2.38 -1.04 -11.79
N PRO A 39 -3.43 -0.20 -11.70
CA PRO A 39 -3.35 1.17 -12.22
C PRO A 39 -2.27 2.02 -11.54
N PHE A 40 -1.97 1.75 -10.27
CA PHE A 40 -0.94 2.46 -9.53
C PHE A 40 0.46 2.01 -9.94
N LEU A 41 0.65 0.71 -10.19
CA LEU A 41 1.93 0.17 -10.68
C LEU A 41 2.26 0.63 -12.10
N GLU A 42 1.25 0.91 -12.93
CA GLU A 42 1.44 1.45 -14.28
C GLU A 42 1.76 2.94 -14.29
N SER A 43 1.20 3.71 -13.34
CA SER A 43 1.34 5.17 -13.28
C SER A 43 2.50 5.64 -12.39
N GLU A 44 2.90 4.84 -11.41
CA GLU A 44 3.84 5.23 -10.37
C GLU A 44 4.83 4.12 -10.02
N ARG A 45 6.00 4.53 -9.52
CA ARG A 45 7.01 3.60 -9.02
C ARG A 45 6.85 3.40 -7.52
N PHE A 46 6.85 2.13 -7.10
CA PHE A 46 6.89 1.69 -5.72
C PHE A 46 8.18 0.90 -5.45
N ASP A 47 8.65 0.95 -4.21
CA ASP A 47 9.85 0.24 -3.76
C ASP A 47 9.49 -1.15 -3.20
N LEU A 48 8.25 -1.31 -2.70
CA LEU A 48 7.73 -2.55 -2.16
C LEU A 48 6.23 -2.66 -2.43
N LEU A 49 5.78 -3.86 -2.77
CA LEU A 49 4.37 -4.24 -2.80
C LEU A 49 4.12 -5.27 -1.70
N LEU A 50 3.15 -4.99 -0.83
CA LEU A 50 2.60 -5.90 0.18
C LEU A 50 1.21 -6.30 -0.28
N SER A 51 0.88 -7.60 -0.28
CA SER A 51 -0.38 -8.17 -0.79
C SER A 51 -1.07 -9.06 0.22
#